data_AF-A0A6G4X8J2-F1
#
_entry.id   AF-A0A6G4X8J2-F1
#
_cell.length_a   1.000
_cell.length_b   1.000
_cell.length_c   1.000
_cell.angle_alpha   90.00
_cell.angle_beta   90.00
_cell.angle_gamma   90.00
#
_symmetry.space_group_name_H-M   'P 1'
#
loop_
_entity.id
_entity.type
_entity.pdbx_description
1 polymer ?
#
loop_
_entity_poly.entity_id
_entity_poly.type
_entity_poly.pdbx_seq_one_letter_code
_entity_poly.pdbx_strand_id
1 'polypeptide(L)'
;MTGPDHYREAERLATMARCLTRGSEPDPVAGAAVAAEAQVHATLALAAATAMQAPVDGCEPGMSGLEWAEWRRAINGEPAGGDA
;
A
#
# COMPACT_ATOMS: atom_id res chain seq x y z
N MET A 1 9.53 5.32 0.24
CA MET A 1 8.25 4.61 0.09
C MET A 1 7.56 5.11 -1.17
N THR A 2 7.21 4.18 -2.05
CA THR A 2 6.43 4.37 -3.27
C THR A 2 4.96 4.01 -3.02
N GLY A 3 4.07 4.22 -4.00
CA GLY A 3 2.66 3.79 -3.91
C GLY A 3 2.50 2.31 -3.47
N PRO A 4 3.21 1.37 -4.12
CA PRO A 4 3.24 -0.03 -3.69
C PRO A 4 3.77 -0.28 -2.26
N ASP A 5 4.75 0.50 -1.80
CA ASP A 5 5.26 0.36 -0.42
C ASP A 5 4.21 0.81 0.61
N HIS A 6 3.48 1.89 0.30
CA HIS A 6 2.35 2.33 1.12
C HIS A 6 1.24 1.28 1.16
N TYR A 7 0.97 0.58 0.06
CA TYR A 7 -0.01 -0.52 0.03
C TYR A 7 0.39 -1.66 0.97
N ARG A 8 1.63 -2.19 0.85
CA ARG A 8 2.11 -3.30 1.68
C ARG A 8 2.07 -2.95 3.17
N GLU A 9 2.46 -1.72 3.50
CA GLU A 9 2.45 -1.26 4.89
C GLU A 9 1.04 -1.10 5.43
N ALA A 10 0.07 -0.64 4.62
CA ALA A 10 -1.33 -0.60 5.00
C ALA A 10 -1.89 -1.99 5.35
N GLU A 11 -1.58 -3.02 4.56
CA GLU A 11 -2.02 -4.40 4.83
C GLU A 11 -1.39 -4.97 6.12
N ARG A 12 -0.09 -4.71 6.32
CA ARG A 12 0.64 -5.11 7.52
C ARG A 12 0.02 -4.49 8.78
N LEU A 13 -0.21 -3.18 8.75
CA LEU A 13 -0.81 -2.43 9.86
C LEU A 13 -2.27 -2.85 10.08
N ALA A 14 -3.07 -3.04 9.03
CA ALA A 14 -4.46 -3.51 9.15
C ALA A 14 -4.54 -4.89 9.82
N THR A 15 -3.62 -5.79 9.47
CA THR A 15 -3.51 -7.11 10.12
C THR A 15 -3.16 -6.97 11.60
N MET A 16 -2.20 -6.10 11.93
CA MET A 16 -1.80 -5.82 13.31
C MET A 16 -2.94 -5.19 14.12
N ALA A 17 -3.65 -4.21 13.57
CA ALA A 17 -4.83 -3.59 14.19
C ALA A 17 -5.92 -4.63 14.51
N ARG A 18 -6.16 -5.57 13.60
CA ARG A 18 -7.11 -6.68 13.83
C ARG A 18 -6.67 -7.56 14.99
N CYS A 19 -5.38 -7.91 15.07
CA CYS A 19 -4.84 -8.68 16.18
C CYS A 19 -4.96 -7.92 17.51
N LEU A 20 -4.69 -6.62 17.54
CA LEU A 20 -4.84 -5.79 18.73
C LEU A 20 -6.31 -5.65 19.16
N THR A 21 -7.25 -5.61 18.20
CA THR A 21 -8.67 -5.43 18.51
C THR A 21 -9.36 -6.73 18.93
N ARG A 22 -8.95 -7.88 18.40
CA ARG A 22 -9.65 -9.18 18.54
C ARG A 22 -8.78 -10.32 19.05
N GLY A 23 -7.55 -10.03 19.46
CA GLY A 23 -6.59 -11.01 19.95
C GLY A 23 -6.92 -11.54 21.35
N SER A 24 -6.03 -12.38 21.88
CA SER A 24 -6.16 -12.98 23.21
C SER A 24 -6.10 -11.95 24.34
N GLU A 25 -5.37 -10.85 24.15
CA GLU A 25 -5.33 -9.68 25.03
C GLU A 25 -5.69 -8.45 24.18
N PRO A 26 -6.98 -8.12 24.05
CA PRO A 26 -7.40 -7.05 23.16
C PRO A 26 -7.08 -5.67 23.77
N ASP A 27 -6.40 -4.84 22.99
CA ASP A 27 -6.25 -3.41 23.18
C ASP A 27 -6.93 -2.68 22.01
N PRO A 28 -8.24 -2.36 22.12
CA PRO A 28 -8.97 -1.71 21.05
C PRO A 28 -8.52 -0.25 20.82
N VAL A 29 -7.90 0.41 21.81
CA VAL A 29 -7.40 1.78 21.66
C VAL A 29 -6.14 1.78 20.80
N ALA A 30 -5.18 0.91 21.11
CA ALA A 30 -4.01 0.69 20.27
C ALA A 30 -4.41 0.17 18.88
N GLY A 31 -5.38 -0.76 18.83
CA GLY A 31 -5.93 -1.28 17.58
C GLY A 31 -6.51 -0.18 16.69
N ALA A 32 -7.27 0.77 17.24
CA ALA A 32 -7.82 1.91 16.51
C ALA A 32 -6.72 2.86 16.00
N ALA A 33 -5.69 3.12 16.81
CA ALA A 33 -4.55 3.96 16.39
C ALA A 33 -3.80 3.34 15.21
N VAL A 34 -3.51 2.03 15.27
CA VAL A 34 -2.85 1.30 14.18
C VAL A 34 -3.74 1.21 12.94
N ALA A 35 -5.07 1.08 13.11
CA ALA A 35 -6.01 1.10 11.99
C ALA A 35 -6.04 2.46 11.28
N ALA A 36 -5.95 3.56 12.02
CA ALA A 36 -5.85 4.90 11.45
C ALA A 36 -4.57 5.07 10.63
N GLU A 37 -3.43 4.57 11.13
CA GLU A 37 -2.17 4.57 10.39
C GLU A 37 -2.26 3.74 9.09
N ALA A 38 -2.87 2.55 9.17
CA ALA A 38 -3.15 1.73 7.99
C ALA A 38 -3.96 2.49 6.91
N GLN A 39 -4.98 3.26 7.32
CA GLN A 39 -5.79 4.08 6.42
C GLN A 39 -5.02 5.23 5.78
N VAL A 40 -4.08 5.85 6.50
CA VAL A 40 -3.19 6.87 5.95
C VAL A 40 -2.34 6.27 4.83
N HIS A 41 -1.73 5.11 5.07
CA HIS A 41 -0.94 4.42 4.06
C HIS A 41 -1.77 3.98 2.85
N ALA A 42 -2.98 3.44 3.06
CA ALA A 42 -3.88 3.10 1.96
C ALA A 42 -4.25 4.31 1.10
N THR A 43 -4.46 5.48 1.74
CA THR A 43 -4.77 6.73 1.05
C THR A 43 -3.59 7.25 0.24
N LEU A 44 -2.37 7.17 0.80
CA LEU A 44 -1.14 7.54 0.08
C LEU A 44 -0.88 6.62 -1.11
N ALA A 45 -1.15 5.31 -0.97
CA ALA A 45 -1.07 4.35 -2.07
C ALA A 45 -2.09 4.68 -3.18
N LEU A 46 -3.34 5.02 -2.81
CA LEU A 46 -4.38 5.45 -3.74
C LEU A 46 -3.99 6.74 -4.46
N ALA A 47 -3.52 7.76 -3.72
CA ALA A 47 -3.09 9.03 -4.28
C ALA A 47 -1.95 8.85 -5.27
N ALA A 48 -0.97 7.99 -4.96
CA ALA A 48 0.09 7.62 -5.90
C ALA A 48 -0.48 6.96 -7.16
N ALA A 49 -1.36 5.95 -7.01
CA ALA A 49 -2.00 5.29 -8.15
C ALA A 49 -2.80 6.25 -9.04
N THR A 50 -3.47 7.24 -8.45
CA THR A 50 -4.23 8.26 -9.17
C THR A 50 -3.32 9.27 -9.86
N ALA A 51 -2.28 9.76 -9.16
CA ALA A 51 -1.32 10.71 -9.73
C ALA A 51 -0.59 10.11 -10.94
N MET A 52 -0.30 8.81 -10.91
CA MET A 52 0.39 8.12 -12.00
C MET A 52 -0.53 7.77 -13.18
N GLN A 53 -1.85 7.80 -12.99
CA GLN A 53 -2.85 7.70 -14.07
C GLN A 53 -3.19 9.04 -14.72
N ALA A 54 -2.74 10.16 -14.14
CA ALA A 54 -3.04 11.48 -14.69
C ALA A 54 -2.28 11.69 -16.01
N PRO A 55 -2.97 12.06 -17.12
CA PRO A 55 -2.29 12.40 -18.35
C PRO A 55 -1.36 13.60 -18.11
N VAL A 56 -0.08 13.42 -18.42
CA VAL A 56 0.88 14.52 -18.57
C VAL A 56 0.76 14.98 -20.02
N ASP A 57 0.69 16.29 -20.28
CA ASP A 57 0.58 16.82 -21.64
C ASP A 57 1.64 16.18 -22.57
N GLY A 58 1.19 15.40 -23.56
CA GLY A 58 2.05 14.66 -24.49
C GLY A 58 2.30 13.18 -24.16
N CYS A 59 1.76 12.64 -23.07
CA CYS A 59 1.77 11.20 -22.75
C CYS A 59 0.35 10.62 -22.75
N GLU A 60 0.18 9.42 -23.33
CA GLU A 60 -1.08 8.66 -23.26
C GLU A 60 -1.49 8.44 -21.79
N PRO A 61 -2.76 8.66 -21.40
CA PRO A 61 -3.23 8.40 -20.05
C PRO A 61 -3.14 6.91 -19.71
N GLY A 62 -2.48 6.58 -18.60
CA GLY A 62 -2.42 5.21 -18.07
C GLY A 62 -1.15 4.91 -17.26
N MET A 63 -1.20 3.80 -16.51
CA MET A 63 -0.06 3.27 -15.77
C MET A 63 1.00 2.73 -16.73
N SER A 64 2.27 3.14 -16.57
CA SER A 64 3.35 2.65 -17.44
C SER A 64 3.59 1.13 -17.25
N GLY A 65 4.12 0.43 -18.26
CA GLY A 65 4.31 -1.02 -18.19
C GLY A 65 5.28 -1.49 -17.08
N LEU A 66 6.30 -0.69 -16.78
CA LEU A 66 7.23 -0.94 -15.67
C LEU A 66 6.51 -0.85 -14.31
N GLU A 67 5.60 0.10 -14.20
CA GLU A 67 4.87 0.40 -12.99
C GLU A 67 3.74 -0.59 -12.73
N TRP A 68 3.08 -1.06 -13.79
CA TRP A 68 2.19 -2.21 -13.71
C TRP A 68 2.91 -3.46 -13.20
N ALA A 69 4.18 -3.65 -13.60
CA ALA A 69 4.98 -4.75 -13.08
C ALA A 69 5.24 -4.62 -11.57
N GLU A 70 5.54 -3.42 -11.07
CA GLU A 70 5.75 -3.16 -9.64
C GLU A 70 4.46 -3.32 -8.82
N TRP A 71 3.33 -2.82 -9.30
CA TRP A 71 2.02 -3.05 -8.68
C TRP A 71 1.64 -4.53 -8.64
N ARG A 72 1.82 -5.25 -9.74
CA ARG A 72 1.54 -6.69 -9.82
C ARG A 72 2.45 -7.49 -8.87
N ARG A 73 3.73 -7.14 -8.78
CA ARG A 73 4.67 -7.75 -7.82
C ARG A 73 4.23 -7.53 -6.38
N ALA A 74 3.78 -6.32 -6.05
CA ALA A 74 3.32 -5.99 -4.71
C ALA A 74 2.08 -6.79 -4.29
N ILE A 75 1.08 -6.91 -5.17
CA ILE A 75 -0.15 -7.68 -4.92
C ILE A 75 0.13 -9.18 -4.79
N ASN A 76 1.07 -9.71 -5.58
CA ASN A 76 1.38 -11.14 -5.60
C ASN A 76 2.45 -11.55 -4.57
N GLY A 77 3.04 -10.60 -3.83
CA GLY A 77 4.06 -10.88 -2.81
C GLY A 77 5.41 -11.36 -3.37
N GLU A 78 5.76 -11.03 -4.61
CA GLU A 78 7.03 -11.44 -5.21
C GLU A 78 8.20 -10.59 -4.68
N PRO A 79 9.35 -11.20 -4.31
CA PRO A 79 10.51 -10.44 -3.85
C PRO A 79 11.05 -9.59 -5.01
N ALA A 80 11.41 -8.33 -4.71
CA ALA A 80 12.08 -7.46 -5.67
C ALA A 80 13.38 -8.14 -6.13
N GLY A 81 13.47 -8.43 -7.43
CA GLY A 81 14.66 -9.02 -8.02
C GLY A 81 15.87 -8.17 -7.66
N GLY A 82 16.84 -8.78 -7.00
CA GLY A 82 18.11 -8.15 -6.68
C GLY A 82 18.86 -7.83 -7.97
N ASP A 83 19.30 -6.58 -8.08
CA ASP A 83 20.31 -6.17 -9.04
C ASP A 83 21.67 -6.75 -8.59
N ALA A 84 22.31 -7.50 -9.49
CA ALA A 84 23.73 -7.84 -9.48
C ALA A 84 24.36 -7.32 -10.77
#